data_AF-A0A7W1R8Q3-F1
#
_entry.id   AF-A0A7W1R8Q3-F1
#
_cell.length_a   1.000
_cell.length_b   1.000
_cell.length_c   1.000
_cell.angle_alpha   90.00
_cell.angle_beta   90.00
_cell.angle_gamma   90.00
#
_symmetry.space_group_name_H-M   'P 1'
#
loop_
_entity.id
_entity.type
_entity.pdbx_description
1 polymer ?
#
loop_
_entity_poly.entity_id
_entity_poly.type
_entity_poly.pdbx_seq_one_letter_code
_entity_poly.pdbx_strand_id
1 'polypeptide(L)'
;MDEHDRVKIDAEPWENEESSAQGLEKAFRERLRSVKSVTERRNLAGLAREMGRLPIDATRAALETSAAIAAVSLRASMEFLRAAPEAAAVLEAEELRAWGEMGRRLAMGDAETAAAFFAAGVEAFNRVPQEARPLIFQICTRQMTLSSSVALETFNRAPLLAGIITDTELLRSILEVAAEISRRSAKHSADFLSTTARVIERLGDYDYDANLSVARAAVKLASTFAMRAGGIAADAWAAMPAALFGLNQENATLLLARAGDFLERGGGAAMHVLVAGGEILRTVPEAFNAWIDLLWAVAEHGNAALVAFVRASPALFT
;
A
#
# COMPACT_ATOMS: atom_id res chain seq x y z
N MET A 1 9.79 -4.83 66.48
CA MET A 1 11.14 -5.32 66.13
C MET A 1 11.03 -6.82 65.92
N ASP A 2 10.21 -7.26 64.98
CA ASP A 2 10.26 -7.12 63.51
C ASP A 2 10.96 -8.39 62.96
N GLU A 3 10.23 -9.31 62.32
CA GLU A 3 9.58 -9.23 61.00
C GLU A 3 10.60 -9.39 59.87
N HIS A 4 10.53 -10.55 59.20
CA HIS A 4 10.73 -10.81 57.76
C HIS A 4 10.77 -12.34 57.56
N ASP A 5 9.62 -13.00 57.35
CA ASP A 5 8.77 -12.98 56.15
C ASP A 5 9.44 -13.70 54.96
N ARG A 6 9.16 -15.01 54.87
CA ARG A 6 9.51 -15.86 53.73
C ARG A 6 8.29 -15.97 52.84
N VAL A 7 8.30 -15.18 51.78
CA VAL A 7 7.32 -15.18 50.69
C VAL A 7 7.19 -16.60 50.11
N LYS A 8 6.00 -17.19 50.27
CA LYS A 8 5.53 -18.31 49.46
C LYS A 8 5.08 -17.74 48.11
N ILE A 9 5.77 -18.13 47.04
CA ILE A 9 5.31 -17.87 45.68
C ILE A 9 4.31 -18.99 45.37
N ASP A 10 3.02 -18.68 45.54
CA ASP A 10 1.94 -19.52 45.03
C ASP A 10 1.91 -19.34 43.49
N ALA A 11 2.29 -20.39 42.79
CA ALA A 11 2.12 -20.50 41.35
C ALA A 11 0.63 -20.68 41.07
N GLU A 12 -0.04 -19.62 40.61
CA GLU A 12 -1.40 -19.73 40.08
C GLU A 12 -1.41 -20.61 38.80
N PRO A 13 -2.33 -21.58 38.68
CA PRO A 13 -2.44 -22.39 37.47
C PRO A 13 -3.06 -21.60 36.32
N TRP A 14 -2.59 -21.90 35.12
CA TRP A 14 -2.90 -21.30 33.83
C TRP A 14 -4.34 -21.62 33.32
N GLU A 15 -5.38 -21.51 34.16
CA GLU A 15 -6.76 -21.94 33.83
C GLU A 15 -7.59 -20.92 33.00
N ASN A 16 -7.03 -19.78 32.60
CA ASN A 16 -7.85 -18.69 32.03
C ASN A 16 -8.08 -18.75 30.50
N GLU A 17 -7.35 -19.54 29.72
CA GLU A 17 -7.51 -19.55 28.26
C GLU A 17 -8.61 -20.51 27.77
N GLU A 18 -8.72 -21.72 28.33
CA GLU A 18 -9.78 -22.67 27.97
C GLU A 18 -11.17 -22.23 28.50
N SER A 19 -11.21 -21.59 29.67
CA SER A 19 -12.44 -21.06 30.28
C SER A 19 -13.06 -19.93 29.44
N SER A 20 -12.22 -19.06 28.86
CA SER A 20 -12.66 -17.97 27.98
C SER A 20 -13.25 -18.48 26.66
N ALA A 21 -12.61 -19.48 26.04
CA ALA A 21 -13.09 -20.11 24.81
C ALA A 21 -14.44 -20.83 25.02
N GLN A 22 -14.58 -21.56 26.13
CA GLN A 22 -15.84 -22.24 26.49
C GLN A 22 -16.97 -21.25 26.82
N GLY A 23 -16.66 -20.10 27.42
CA GLY A 23 -17.62 -19.03 27.70
C GLY A 23 -18.20 -18.40 26.43
N LEU A 24 -17.34 -18.11 25.44
CA LEU A 24 -17.74 -17.57 24.14
C LEU A 24 -18.62 -18.55 23.36
N GLU A 25 -18.27 -19.84 23.37
CA GLU A 25 -19.04 -20.88 22.69
C GLU A 25 -20.46 -21.02 23.28
N LYS A 26 -20.59 -20.92 24.61
CA LYS A 26 -21.88 -20.97 25.30
C LYS A 26 -22.76 -19.76 24.98
N ALA A 27 -22.21 -18.55 25.04
CA ALA A 27 -22.94 -17.32 24.69
C ALA A 27 -23.39 -17.29 23.22
N PHE A 28 -22.55 -17.83 22.33
CA PHE A 28 -22.89 -17.98 20.91
C PHE A 28 -24.05 -18.98 20.71
N ARG A 29 -24.01 -20.14 21.38
CA ARG A 29 -25.11 -21.14 21.33
C ARG A 29 -26.45 -20.61 21.83
N GLU A 30 -26.46 -19.75 22.85
CA GLU A 30 -27.69 -19.11 23.32
C GLU A 30 -28.26 -18.13 22.29
N ARG A 31 -27.42 -17.35 21.62
CA ARG A 31 -27.86 -16.49 20.50
C ARG A 31 -28.31 -17.28 19.28
N LEU A 32 -27.75 -18.47 19.02
CA LEU A 32 -28.24 -19.35 17.95
C LEU A 32 -29.66 -19.86 18.22
N ARG A 33 -30.04 -20.08 19.49
CA ARG A 33 -31.37 -20.55 19.86
C ARG A 33 -32.46 -19.49 19.67
N SER A 34 -32.12 -18.21 19.65
CA SER A 34 -33.07 -17.11 19.43
C SER A 34 -33.42 -16.88 17.95
N VAL A 35 -32.73 -17.53 17.02
CA VAL A 35 -32.97 -17.42 15.57
C VAL A 35 -34.15 -18.33 15.16
N LYS A 36 -35.24 -17.71 14.69
CA LYS A 36 -36.53 -18.39 14.40
C LYS A 36 -36.42 -19.42 13.25
N SER A 37 -35.58 -19.18 12.25
CA SER A 37 -35.41 -20.08 11.09
C SER A 37 -34.47 -21.26 11.37
N VAL A 38 -34.91 -22.47 11.04
CA VAL A 38 -34.10 -23.70 11.15
C VAL A 38 -32.95 -23.70 10.14
N THR A 39 -33.17 -23.12 8.95
CA THR A 39 -32.16 -23.01 7.90
C THR A 39 -31.05 -22.03 8.30
N GLU A 40 -31.42 -20.89 8.88
CA GLU A 40 -30.44 -19.93 9.42
C GLU A 40 -29.64 -20.53 10.57
N ARG A 41 -30.29 -21.29 11.47
CA ARG A 41 -29.59 -22.01 12.55
C ARG A 41 -28.58 -23.04 12.03
N ARG A 42 -28.90 -23.78 10.97
CA ARG A 42 -27.97 -24.73 10.34
C ARG A 42 -26.79 -24.01 9.69
N ASN A 43 -27.05 -22.90 9.00
CA ASN A 43 -26.00 -22.10 8.37
C ASN A 43 -25.05 -21.49 9.42
N LEU A 44 -25.59 -20.96 10.52
CA LEU A 44 -24.77 -20.40 11.60
C LEU A 44 -24.00 -21.49 12.38
N ALA A 45 -24.57 -22.68 12.56
CA ALA A 45 -23.86 -23.81 13.15
C ALA A 45 -22.73 -24.35 12.25
N GLY A 46 -22.94 -24.33 10.92
CA GLY A 46 -21.88 -24.62 9.95
C GLY A 46 -20.74 -23.60 10.04
N LEU A 47 -21.09 -22.31 10.06
CA LEU A 47 -20.14 -21.22 10.18
C LEU A 47 -19.34 -21.28 11.49
N ALA A 48 -19.98 -21.60 12.62
CA ALA A 48 -19.29 -21.81 13.89
C ALA A 48 -18.26 -22.94 13.83
N ARG A 49 -18.57 -24.02 13.10
CA ARG A 49 -17.65 -25.14 12.91
C ARG A 49 -16.47 -24.75 12.01
N GLU A 50 -16.70 -23.97 10.97
CA GLU A 50 -15.64 -23.47 10.08
C GLU A 50 -14.72 -22.51 10.82
N MET A 51 -15.28 -21.56 11.58
CA MET A 51 -14.52 -20.68 12.46
C MET A 51 -13.67 -21.47 13.47
N GLY A 52 -14.22 -22.52 14.08
CA GLY A 52 -13.50 -23.36 15.03
C GLY A 52 -12.33 -24.17 14.43
N ARG A 53 -12.16 -24.19 13.10
CA ARG A 53 -11.02 -24.84 12.42
C ARG A 53 -9.87 -23.87 12.12
N LEU A 54 -10.09 -22.56 12.27
CA LEU A 54 -9.06 -21.57 12.01
C LEU A 54 -8.07 -21.51 13.18
N PRO A 55 -6.82 -21.06 12.93
CA PRO A 55 -5.89 -20.71 14.00
C PRO A 55 -6.53 -19.73 14.99
N ILE A 56 -6.17 -19.84 16.27
CA ILE A 56 -6.84 -19.10 17.35
C ILE A 56 -6.80 -17.58 17.15
N ASP A 57 -5.70 -17.06 16.62
CA ASP A 57 -5.54 -15.63 16.34
C ASP A 57 -6.44 -15.16 15.19
N ALA A 58 -6.60 -15.98 14.15
CA ALA A 58 -7.52 -15.69 13.04
C ALA A 58 -8.99 -15.76 13.48
N THR A 59 -9.34 -16.76 14.31
CA THR A 59 -10.67 -16.85 14.94
C THR A 59 -10.97 -15.62 15.79
N ARG A 60 -10.02 -15.20 16.63
CA ARG A 60 -10.15 -14.01 17.47
C ARG A 60 -10.33 -12.76 16.62
N ALA A 61 -9.44 -12.55 15.64
CA ALA A 61 -9.52 -11.44 14.69
C ALA A 61 -10.89 -11.36 14.00
N ALA A 62 -11.39 -12.48 13.49
CA ALA A 62 -12.70 -12.52 12.83
C ALA A 62 -13.86 -12.24 13.79
N LEU A 63 -13.87 -12.81 14.99
CA LEU A 63 -14.97 -12.58 15.94
C LEU A 63 -15.01 -11.12 16.45
N GLU A 64 -13.86 -10.57 16.82
CA GLU A 64 -13.73 -9.17 17.25
C GLU A 64 -14.15 -8.20 16.14
N THR A 65 -13.63 -8.43 14.93
CA THR A 65 -13.93 -7.56 13.78
C THR A 65 -15.38 -7.68 13.34
N SER A 66 -15.94 -8.89 13.35
CA SER A 66 -17.37 -9.10 13.08
C SER A 66 -18.26 -8.38 14.07
N ALA A 67 -17.93 -8.39 15.36
CA ALA A 67 -18.66 -7.64 16.38
C ALA A 67 -18.61 -6.13 16.12
N ALA A 68 -17.44 -5.60 15.73
CA ALA A 68 -17.28 -4.21 15.35
C ALA A 68 -18.10 -3.85 14.09
N ILE A 69 -18.15 -4.73 13.09
CA ILE A 69 -18.98 -4.55 11.89
C ILE A 69 -20.47 -4.61 12.25
N ALA A 70 -20.89 -5.55 13.10
CA ALA A 70 -22.29 -5.72 13.49
C ALA A 70 -22.86 -4.48 14.19
N ALA A 71 -21.99 -3.70 14.86
CA ALA A 71 -22.37 -2.43 15.49
C ALA A 71 -22.84 -1.37 14.48
N VAL A 72 -22.40 -1.46 13.21
CA VAL A 72 -22.82 -0.55 12.12
C VAL A 72 -23.76 -1.22 11.12
N SER A 73 -23.58 -2.52 10.83
CA SER A 73 -24.40 -3.29 9.90
C SER A 73 -24.31 -4.79 10.19
N LEU A 74 -25.42 -5.35 10.69
CA LEU A 74 -25.54 -6.80 10.91
C LEU A 74 -25.40 -7.60 9.61
N ARG A 75 -25.91 -7.06 8.49
CA ARG A 75 -25.80 -7.69 7.18
C ARG A 75 -24.34 -7.82 6.75
N ALA A 76 -23.58 -6.73 6.79
CA ALA A 76 -22.17 -6.74 6.42
C ALA A 76 -21.35 -7.67 7.33
N SER A 77 -21.67 -7.71 8.63
CA SER A 77 -21.04 -8.62 9.60
C SER A 77 -21.28 -10.10 9.25
N MET A 78 -22.51 -10.45 8.82
CA MET A 78 -22.81 -11.81 8.37
C MET A 78 -22.03 -12.17 7.10
N GLU A 79 -21.93 -11.28 6.12
CA GLU A 79 -21.12 -11.55 4.92
C GLU A 79 -19.63 -11.68 5.24
N PHE A 80 -19.09 -10.80 6.09
CA PHE A 80 -17.72 -10.92 6.57
C PHE A 80 -17.46 -12.27 7.23
N LEU A 81 -18.33 -12.69 8.15
CA LEU A 81 -18.19 -13.98 8.83
C LEU A 81 -18.24 -15.18 7.87
N ARG A 82 -19.03 -15.11 6.80
CA ARG A 82 -19.08 -16.16 5.79
C ARG A 82 -17.79 -16.22 4.97
N ALA A 83 -17.22 -15.08 4.65
CA ALA A 83 -15.99 -14.99 3.88
C ALA A 83 -14.71 -15.16 4.74
N ALA A 84 -14.81 -15.01 6.07
CA ALA A 84 -13.66 -15.04 6.98
C ALA A 84 -12.82 -16.33 6.92
N PRO A 85 -13.38 -17.55 6.81
CA PRO A 85 -12.57 -18.76 6.71
C PRO A 85 -11.71 -18.81 5.46
N GLU A 86 -12.27 -18.45 4.31
CA GLU A 86 -11.52 -18.39 3.05
C GLU A 86 -10.51 -17.24 3.06
N ALA A 87 -10.88 -16.09 3.63
CA ALA A 87 -9.96 -14.97 3.79
C ALA A 87 -8.79 -15.31 4.71
N ALA A 88 -9.02 -16.04 5.81
CA ALA A 88 -7.98 -16.49 6.74
C ALA A 88 -7.04 -17.56 6.16
N ALA A 89 -7.42 -18.20 5.04
CA ALA A 89 -6.50 -19.06 4.29
C ALA A 89 -5.49 -18.26 3.46
N VAL A 90 -5.76 -16.97 3.22
CA VAL A 90 -4.90 -16.06 2.44
C VAL A 90 -4.20 -15.05 3.34
N LEU A 91 -4.93 -14.46 4.29
CA LEU A 91 -4.52 -13.34 5.11
C LEU A 91 -4.10 -13.78 6.51
N GLU A 92 -3.09 -13.09 7.06
CA GLU A 92 -2.77 -13.19 8.49
C GLU A 92 -3.85 -12.54 9.36
N ALA A 93 -3.81 -12.80 10.67
CA ALA A 93 -4.80 -12.26 11.61
C ALA A 93 -4.87 -10.72 11.60
N GLU A 94 -3.73 -10.02 11.56
CA GLU A 94 -3.68 -8.55 11.44
C GLU A 94 -4.28 -8.05 10.12
N GLU A 95 -3.97 -8.73 9.02
CA GLU A 95 -4.49 -8.42 7.69
C GLU A 95 -6.00 -8.66 7.59
N LEU A 96 -6.50 -9.72 8.23
CA LEU A 96 -7.92 -10.02 8.34
C LEU A 96 -8.66 -8.94 9.13
N ARG A 97 -8.08 -8.44 10.23
CA ARG A 97 -8.61 -7.27 10.96
C ARG A 97 -8.65 -6.04 10.08
N ALA A 98 -7.56 -5.76 9.36
CA ALA A 98 -7.48 -4.60 8.47
C ALA A 98 -8.53 -4.68 7.34
N TRP A 99 -8.68 -5.84 6.71
CA TRP A 99 -9.72 -6.09 5.70
C TRP A 99 -11.13 -5.90 6.26
N GLY A 100 -11.42 -6.44 7.45
CA GLY A 100 -12.72 -6.24 8.09
C GLY A 100 -12.97 -4.78 8.52
N GLU A 101 -11.96 -4.03 8.96
CA GLU A 101 -12.06 -2.60 9.23
C GLU A 101 -12.35 -1.79 7.95
N MET A 102 -11.75 -2.15 6.82
CA MET A 102 -12.10 -1.56 5.54
C MET A 102 -13.58 -1.78 5.22
N GLY A 103 -14.06 -3.03 5.32
CA GLY A 103 -15.48 -3.32 5.08
C GLY A 103 -16.42 -2.65 6.09
N ARG A 104 -15.99 -2.49 7.36
CA ARG A 104 -16.74 -1.71 8.35
C ARG A 104 -16.90 -0.25 7.93
N ARG A 105 -15.82 0.38 7.45
CA ARG A 105 -15.86 1.77 6.95
C ARG A 105 -16.74 1.91 5.71
N LEU A 106 -16.73 0.92 4.81
CA LEU A 106 -17.68 0.87 3.69
C LEU A 106 -19.12 0.78 4.21
N ALA A 107 -19.39 -0.05 5.22
CA ALA A 107 -20.73 -0.27 5.77
C ALA A 107 -21.30 0.99 6.45
N MET A 108 -20.44 1.86 6.99
CA MET A 108 -20.87 3.17 7.53
C MET A 108 -21.45 4.10 6.45
N GLY A 109 -21.01 3.95 5.19
CA GLY A 109 -21.56 4.68 4.06
C GLY A 109 -22.71 3.95 3.38
N ASP A 110 -22.51 2.68 3.07
CA ASP A 110 -23.49 1.81 2.42
C ASP A 110 -23.25 0.33 2.76
N ALA A 111 -24.27 -0.30 3.35
CA ALA A 111 -24.21 -1.71 3.76
C ALA A 111 -24.12 -2.67 2.57
N GLU A 112 -24.69 -2.31 1.41
CA GLU A 112 -24.62 -3.15 0.21
C GLU A 112 -23.21 -3.17 -0.38
N THR A 113 -22.54 -2.01 -0.44
CA THR A 113 -21.15 -1.90 -0.87
C THR A 113 -20.23 -2.75 0.02
N ALA A 114 -20.42 -2.73 1.34
CA ALA A 114 -19.65 -3.58 2.25
C ALA A 114 -19.94 -5.07 2.09
N ALA A 115 -21.22 -5.44 1.91
CA ALA A 115 -21.61 -6.82 1.65
C ALA A 115 -20.98 -7.34 0.35
N ALA A 116 -21.03 -6.54 -0.73
CA ALA A 116 -20.39 -6.87 -1.99
C ALA A 116 -18.85 -6.97 -1.87
N PHE A 117 -18.23 -6.09 -1.08
CA PHE A 117 -16.80 -6.14 -0.79
C PHE A 117 -16.39 -7.45 -0.09
N PHE A 118 -17.13 -7.89 0.93
CA PHE A 118 -16.85 -9.15 1.60
C PHE A 118 -17.14 -10.36 0.71
N ALA A 119 -18.22 -10.32 -0.08
CA ALA A 119 -18.56 -11.37 -1.03
C ALA A 119 -17.53 -11.54 -2.15
N ALA A 120 -16.84 -10.46 -2.56
CA ALA A 120 -15.74 -10.53 -3.51
C ALA A 120 -14.51 -11.26 -2.94
N GLY A 121 -14.38 -11.33 -1.61
CA GLY A 121 -13.30 -12.02 -0.92
C GLY A 121 -11.93 -11.42 -1.19
N VAL A 122 -10.90 -12.21 -0.87
CA VAL A 122 -9.48 -11.79 -0.95
C VAL A 122 -8.60 -12.82 -1.65
N GLU A 123 -9.17 -13.78 -2.37
CA GLU A 123 -8.43 -14.87 -3.03
C GLU A 123 -7.30 -14.36 -3.93
N ALA A 124 -7.51 -13.24 -4.62
CA ALA A 124 -6.51 -12.63 -5.49
C ALA A 124 -5.23 -12.21 -4.74
N PHE A 125 -5.30 -11.95 -3.42
CA PHE A 125 -4.13 -11.62 -2.59
C PHE A 125 -3.16 -12.80 -2.42
N ASN A 126 -3.51 -14.03 -2.82
CA ASN A 126 -2.56 -15.12 -2.96
C ASN A 126 -1.39 -14.80 -3.92
N ARG A 127 -1.60 -13.86 -4.85
CA ARG A 127 -0.57 -13.39 -5.78
C ARG A 127 0.32 -12.31 -5.20
N VAL A 128 -0.06 -11.73 -4.06
CA VAL A 128 0.70 -10.66 -3.40
C VAL A 128 1.66 -11.30 -2.40
N PRO A 129 2.98 -11.02 -2.51
CA PRO A 129 3.96 -11.45 -1.51
C PRO A 129 3.55 -11.03 -0.10
N GLN A 130 3.74 -11.91 0.87
CA GLN A 130 3.29 -11.70 2.25
C GLN A 130 3.92 -10.44 2.86
N GLU A 131 5.19 -10.13 2.56
CA GLU A 131 5.85 -8.92 3.08
C GLU A 131 5.27 -7.61 2.51
N ALA A 132 4.56 -7.67 1.38
CA ALA A 132 3.99 -6.50 0.70
C ALA A 132 2.54 -6.18 1.13
N ARG A 133 1.80 -7.17 1.63
CA ARG A 133 0.39 -7.04 1.99
C ARG A 133 0.12 -6.01 3.09
N PRO A 134 0.89 -5.93 4.19
CA PRO A 134 0.67 -4.90 5.21
C PRO A 134 0.72 -3.47 4.67
N LEU A 135 1.60 -3.20 3.68
CA LEU A 135 1.70 -1.89 3.05
C LEU A 135 0.45 -1.55 2.23
N ILE A 136 -0.14 -2.52 1.54
CA ILE A 136 -1.40 -2.33 0.78
C ILE A 136 -2.53 -1.95 1.73
N PHE A 137 -2.70 -2.68 2.83
CA PHE A 137 -3.71 -2.36 3.85
C PHE A 137 -3.45 -1.00 4.51
N GLN A 138 -2.19 -0.65 4.75
CA GLN A 138 -1.81 0.67 5.28
C GLN A 138 -2.19 1.81 4.31
N ILE A 139 -1.89 1.66 3.01
CA ILE A 139 -2.26 2.63 1.97
C ILE A 139 -3.78 2.78 1.91
N CYS A 140 -4.51 1.67 1.81
CA CYS A 140 -5.96 1.68 1.71
C CYS A 140 -6.58 2.33 2.94
N THR A 141 -6.13 1.98 4.16
CA THR A 141 -6.63 2.58 5.40
C THR A 141 -6.46 4.10 5.43
N ARG A 142 -5.31 4.60 4.97
CA ARG A 142 -5.04 6.05 4.87
C ARG A 142 -5.92 6.70 3.80
N GLN A 143 -6.05 6.08 2.64
CA GLN A 143 -6.90 6.55 1.55
C GLN A 143 -8.37 6.64 1.98
N MET A 144 -8.89 5.65 2.71
CA MET A 144 -10.28 5.61 3.19
C MET A 144 -10.64 6.77 4.12
N THR A 145 -9.67 7.38 4.79
CA THR A 145 -9.92 8.59 5.60
C THR A 145 -10.42 9.75 4.73
N LEU A 146 -10.06 9.78 3.45
CA LEU A 146 -10.44 10.84 2.50
C LEU A 146 -11.41 10.35 1.41
N SER A 147 -11.27 9.10 0.95
CA SER A 147 -12.08 8.54 -0.12
C SER A 147 -12.09 7.00 -0.08
N SER A 148 -13.24 6.42 0.26
CA SER A 148 -13.44 4.98 0.24
C SER A 148 -13.37 4.37 -1.17
N SER A 149 -13.79 5.12 -2.21
CA SER A 149 -13.73 4.63 -3.59
C SER A 149 -12.30 4.50 -4.10
N VAL A 150 -11.43 5.48 -3.81
CA VAL A 150 -10.00 5.43 -4.17
C VAL A 150 -9.30 4.27 -3.46
N ALA A 151 -9.60 4.05 -2.18
CA ALA A 151 -9.06 2.93 -1.43
C ALA A 151 -9.50 1.57 -1.99
N LEU A 152 -10.79 1.43 -2.33
CA LEU A 152 -11.32 0.20 -2.88
C LEU A 152 -10.74 -0.10 -4.27
N GLU A 153 -10.57 0.91 -5.12
CA GLU A 153 -9.88 0.76 -6.41
C GLU A 153 -8.42 0.29 -6.18
N THR A 154 -7.71 0.93 -5.25
CA THR A 154 -6.32 0.56 -4.91
C THR A 154 -6.23 -0.89 -4.42
N PHE A 155 -7.12 -1.30 -3.51
CA PHE A 155 -7.21 -2.66 -2.99
C PHE A 155 -7.41 -3.69 -4.12
N ASN A 156 -8.38 -3.44 -5.00
CA ASN A 156 -8.70 -4.34 -6.11
C ASN A 156 -7.57 -4.45 -7.15
N ARG A 157 -6.77 -3.39 -7.31
CA ARG A 157 -5.67 -3.36 -8.27
C ARG A 157 -4.36 -3.92 -7.73
N ALA A 158 -4.18 -3.98 -6.41
CA ALA A 158 -2.92 -4.42 -5.81
C ALA A 158 -2.47 -5.84 -6.25
N PRO A 159 -3.37 -6.85 -6.37
CA PRO A 159 -2.99 -8.16 -6.91
C PRO A 159 -2.53 -8.13 -8.37
N LEU A 160 -3.09 -7.23 -9.19
CA LEU A 160 -2.65 -7.07 -10.58
C LEU A 160 -1.24 -6.48 -10.63
N LEU A 161 -0.95 -5.51 -9.76
CA LEU A 161 0.36 -4.90 -9.67
C LEU A 161 1.43 -5.91 -9.22
N ALA A 162 1.10 -6.75 -8.23
CA ALA A 162 1.98 -7.84 -7.79
C ALA A 162 2.23 -8.89 -8.89
N GLY A 163 1.28 -9.09 -9.81
CA GLY A 163 1.46 -9.95 -10.98
C GLY A 163 2.40 -9.36 -12.05
N ILE A 164 2.56 -8.03 -12.09
CA ILE A 164 3.46 -7.33 -13.02
C ILE A 164 4.87 -7.22 -12.43
N ILE A 165 4.98 -6.98 -11.13
CA ILE A 165 6.25 -6.75 -10.43
C ILE A 165 6.63 -8.03 -9.67
N THR A 166 7.37 -8.91 -10.34
CA THR A 166 7.75 -10.22 -9.78
C THR A 166 8.88 -10.12 -8.74
N ASP A 167 9.66 -9.04 -8.74
CA ASP A 167 10.67 -8.79 -7.71
C ASP A 167 10.02 -8.24 -6.43
N THR A 168 9.99 -9.07 -5.38
CA THR A 168 9.33 -8.76 -4.10
C THR A 168 9.87 -7.48 -3.46
N GLU A 169 11.19 -7.28 -3.48
CA GLU A 169 11.82 -6.11 -2.87
C GLU A 169 11.48 -4.82 -3.64
N LEU A 170 11.44 -4.87 -4.96
CA LEU A 170 11.02 -3.74 -5.80
C LEU A 170 9.54 -3.41 -5.56
N LEU A 171 8.66 -4.41 -5.52
CA LEU A 171 7.23 -4.21 -5.20
C LEU A 171 7.07 -3.56 -3.83
N ARG A 172 7.77 -4.08 -2.80
CA ARG A 172 7.76 -3.52 -1.45
C ARG A 172 8.22 -2.06 -1.45
N SER A 173 9.33 -1.76 -2.11
CA SER A 173 9.88 -0.40 -2.21
C SER A 173 8.89 0.57 -2.86
N ILE A 174 8.19 0.14 -3.92
CA ILE A 174 7.17 0.95 -4.59
C ILE A 174 5.97 1.19 -3.66
N LEU A 175 5.52 0.15 -2.95
CA LEU A 175 4.42 0.28 -1.99
C LEU A 175 4.81 1.18 -0.81
N GLU A 176 6.06 1.19 -0.37
CA GLU A 176 6.55 2.14 0.64
C GLU A 176 6.46 3.59 0.17
N VAL A 177 6.80 3.86 -1.10
CA VAL A 177 6.62 5.20 -1.71
C VAL A 177 5.14 5.57 -1.75
N ALA A 178 4.27 4.67 -2.21
CA ALA A 178 2.83 4.90 -2.22
C ALA A 178 2.28 5.14 -0.81
N ALA A 179 2.77 4.39 0.18
CA ALA A 179 2.42 4.55 1.58
C ALA A 179 2.85 5.93 2.13
N GLU A 180 4.03 6.43 1.77
CA GLU A 180 4.47 7.80 2.09
C GLU A 180 3.53 8.84 1.48
N ILE A 181 3.26 8.74 0.17
CA ILE A 181 2.37 9.69 -0.55
C ILE A 181 0.96 9.68 0.06
N SER A 182 0.45 8.50 0.44
CA SER A 182 -0.90 8.32 0.99
C SER A 182 -1.12 9.05 2.31
N ARG A 183 -0.06 9.40 3.05
CA ARG A 183 -0.17 10.22 4.27
C ARG A 183 -0.68 11.63 3.99
N ARG A 184 -0.43 12.15 2.79
CA ARG A 184 -0.78 13.53 2.39
C ARG A 184 -1.88 13.57 1.34
N SER A 185 -2.02 12.54 0.52
CA SER A 185 -3.04 12.52 -0.53
C SER A 185 -3.46 11.13 -0.96
N ALA A 186 -4.75 10.84 -0.81
CA ALA A 186 -5.35 9.61 -1.30
C ALA A 186 -5.26 9.51 -2.83
N LYS A 187 -5.56 10.62 -3.53
CA LYS A 187 -5.53 10.68 -5.00
C LYS A 187 -4.12 10.46 -5.55
N HIS A 188 -3.12 11.23 -5.10
CA HIS A 188 -1.77 11.09 -5.66
C HIS A 188 -1.15 9.70 -5.38
N SER A 189 -1.44 9.08 -4.25
CA SER A 189 -0.96 7.70 -3.99
C SER A 189 -1.61 6.67 -4.91
N ALA A 190 -2.89 6.82 -5.21
CA ALA A 190 -3.56 5.99 -6.22
C ALA A 190 -3.05 6.26 -7.63
N ASP A 191 -2.85 7.54 -8.01
CA ASP A 191 -2.30 7.92 -9.31
C ASP A 191 -0.88 7.36 -9.50
N PHE A 192 -0.05 7.41 -8.45
CA PHE A 192 1.28 6.78 -8.43
C PHE A 192 1.19 5.28 -8.72
N LEU A 193 0.39 4.53 -7.96
CA LEU A 193 0.19 3.09 -8.18
C LEU A 193 -0.40 2.80 -9.56
N SER A 194 -1.26 3.69 -10.06
CA SER A 194 -1.94 3.51 -11.33
C SER A 194 -1.01 3.53 -12.53
N THR A 195 0.05 4.35 -12.43
CA THR A 195 1.04 4.56 -13.47
C THR A 195 2.22 3.60 -13.37
N THR A 196 2.40 2.93 -12.23
CA THR A 196 3.52 2.00 -11.99
C THR A 196 3.65 0.93 -13.06
N ALA A 197 2.57 0.31 -13.53
CA ALA A 197 2.66 -0.71 -14.57
C ALA A 197 3.40 -0.22 -15.83
N ARG A 198 3.07 0.99 -16.29
CA ARG A 198 3.72 1.64 -17.45
C ARG A 198 5.19 1.99 -17.17
N VAL A 199 5.50 2.39 -15.93
CA VAL A 199 6.89 2.69 -15.54
C VAL A 199 7.72 1.42 -15.53
N ILE A 200 7.21 0.34 -14.96
CA ILE A 200 7.89 -0.96 -14.89
C ILE A 200 8.08 -1.54 -16.29
N GLU A 201 7.06 -1.47 -17.16
CA GLU A 201 7.18 -1.88 -18.56
C GLU A 201 8.33 -1.15 -19.26
N ARG A 202 8.42 0.17 -19.11
CA ARG A 202 9.52 0.95 -19.69
C ARG A 202 10.89 0.59 -19.10
N LEU A 203 10.97 0.31 -17.82
CA LEU A 203 12.20 -0.17 -17.17
C LEU A 203 12.59 -1.57 -17.67
N GLY A 204 11.64 -2.32 -18.22
CA GLY A 204 11.85 -3.59 -18.92
C GLY A 204 12.70 -3.50 -20.18
N ASP A 205 12.91 -2.31 -20.75
CA ASP A 205 13.67 -2.12 -21.99
C ASP A 205 15.19 -2.26 -21.82
N TYR A 206 15.68 -2.33 -20.59
CA TYR A 206 17.09 -2.57 -20.28
C TYR A 206 17.36 -4.08 -20.10
N ASP A 207 18.60 -4.50 -20.35
CA ASP A 207 19.04 -5.87 -20.00
C ASP A 207 18.75 -6.19 -18.52
N TYR A 208 18.53 -7.47 -18.19
CA TYR A 208 17.98 -7.89 -16.89
C TYR A 208 18.67 -7.25 -15.66
N ASP A 209 20.00 -7.30 -15.57
CA ASP A 209 20.75 -6.72 -14.45
C ASP A 209 20.71 -5.18 -14.45
N ALA A 210 20.70 -4.58 -15.64
CA ALA A 210 20.60 -3.14 -15.82
C ALA A 210 19.22 -2.62 -15.41
N ASN A 211 18.15 -3.32 -15.79
CA ASN A 211 16.76 -3.01 -15.44
C ASN A 211 16.60 -2.85 -13.93
N LEU A 212 17.01 -3.84 -13.14
CA LEU A 212 16.83 -3.78 -11.69
C LEU A 212 17.59 -2.61 -11.05
N SER A 213 18.79 -2.29 -11.58
CA SER A 213 19.57 -1.15 -11.10
C SER A 213 18.89 0.20 -11.38
N VAL A 214 18.36 0.39 -12.60
CA VAL A 214 17.66 1.61 -13.00
C VAL A 214 16.31 1.71 -12.27
N ALA A 215 15.59 0.59 -12.12
CA ALA A 215 14.35 0.54 -11.37
C ALA A 215 14.55 0.95 -9.90
N ARG A 216 15.59 0.44 -9.23
CA ARG A 216 15.95 0.86 -7.87
C ARG A 216 16.32 2.34 -7.80
N ALA A 217 17.06 2.86 -8.78
CA ALA A 217 17.37 4.30 -8.85
C ALA A 217 16.10 5.15 -9.04
N ALA A 218 15.17 4.71 -9.88
CA ALA A 218 13.90 5.40 -10.12
C ALA A 218 13.02 5.39 -8.86
N VAL A 219 12.91 4.26 -8.18
CA VAL A 219 12.15 4.16 -6.92
C VAL A 219 12.81 5.00 -5.82
N LYS A 220 14.15 5.02 -5.74
CA LYS A 220 14.88 5.90 -4.83
C LYS A 220 14.58 7.38 -5.10
N LEU A 221 14.58 7.80 -6.36
CA LEU A 221 14.19 9.16 -6.74
C LEU A 221 12.75 9.45 -6.32
N ALA A 222 11.80 8.57 -6.64
CA ALA A 222 10.39 8.71 -6.27
C ALA A 222 10.17 8.79 -4.75
N SER A 223 10.89 7.97 -3.98
CA SER A 223 10.90 8.03 -2.51
C SER A 223 11.38 9.39 -2.00
N THR A 224 12.45 9.92 -2.59
CA THR A 224 12.99 11.24 -2.23
C THR A 224 12.00 12.37 -2.57
N PHE A 225 11.32 12.27 -3.72
CA PHE A 225 10.20 13.15 -4.06
C PHE A 225 9.06 13.05 -3.04
N ALA A 226 8.65 11.83 -2.64
CA ALA A 226 7.54 11.64 -1.72
C ALA A 226 7.83 12.27 -0.35
N MET A 227 9.04 12.09 0.17
CA MET A 227 9.47 12.68 1.44
C MET A 227 9.52 14.21 1.40
N ARG A 228 10.05 14.80 0.32
CA ARG A 228 10.33 16.24 0.25
C ARG A 228 9.20 17.07 -0.38
N ALA A 229 8.52 16.52 -1.37
CA ALA A 229 7.56 17.22 -2.22
C ALA A 229 6.14 16.62 -2.20
N GLY A 230 5.92 15.52 -1.49
CA GLY A 230 4.60 14.91 -1.31
C GLY A 230 3.99 14.44 -2.63
N GLY A 231 2.85 15.03 -3.02
CA GLY A 231 2.06 14.61 -4.19
C GLY A 231 2.79 14.68 -5.53
N ILE A 232 3.78 15.59 -5.65
CA ILE A 232 4.61 15.74 -6.87
C ILE A 232 5.37 14.44 -7.20
N ALA A 233 5.57 13.55 -6.23
CA ALA A 233 6.15 12.23 -6.47
C ALA A 233 5.35 11.40 -7.48
N ALA A 234 4.02 11.50 -7.47
CA ALA A 234 3.18 10.82 -8.44
C ALA A 234 3.41 11.36 -9.86
N ASP A 235 3.52 12.68 -10.00
CA ASP A 235 3.79 13.32 -11.30
C ASP A 235 5.19 12.98 -11.82
N ALA A 236 6.21 13.03 -10.95
CA ALA A 236 7.57 12.66 -11.30
C ALA A 236 7.67 11.19 -11.72
N TRP A 237 6.98 10.28 -11.00
CA TRP A 237 6.88 8.87 -11.36
C TRP A 237 6.20 8.67 -12.73
N ALA A 238 5.09 9.37 -12.97
CA ALA A 238 4.36 9.30 -14.23
C ALA A 238 5.17 9.82 -15.43
N ALA A 239 6.13 10.74 -15.20
CA ALA A 239 7.04 11.28 -16.21
C ALA A 239 8.24 10.37 -16.54
N MET A 240 8.57 9.40 -15.67
CA MET A 240 9.70 8.49 -15.86
C MET A 240 9.75 7.83 -17.24
N PRO A 241 8.63 7.32 -17.81
CA PRO A 241 8.72 6.59 -19.05
C PRO A 241 9.25 7.43 -20.22
N ALA A 242 8.83 8.70 -20.26
CA ALA A 242 9.28 9.65 -21.28
C ALA A 242 10.71 10.15 -21.01
N ALA A 243 11.03 10.43 -19.74
CA ALA A 243 12.36 10.91 -19.35
C ALA A 243 13.46 9.87 -19.63
N LEU A 244 13.15 8.59 -19.43
CA LEU A 244 14.06 7.47 -19.65
C LEU A 244 13.96 6.89 -21.08
N PHE A 245 13.18 7.53 -21.96
CA PHE A 245 13.05 7.05 -23.33
C PHE A 245 14.38 7.13 -24.07
N GLY A 246 14.79 6.05 -24.74
CA GLY A 246 16.01 5.98 -25.56
C GLY A 246 17.35 6.10 -24.82
N LEU A 247 17.37 6.17 -23.48
CA LEU A 247 18.60 6.26 -22.71
C LEU A 247 19.22 4.87 -22.47
N ASN A 248 20.54 4.79 -22.43
CA ASN A 248 21.25 3.62 -21.92
C ASN A 248 21.27 3.63 -20.38
N GLN A 249 21.72 2.53 -19.76
CA GLN A 249 21.74 2.38 -18.30
C GLN A 249 22.53 3.49 -17.58
N GLU A 250 23.69 3.86 -18.12
CA GLU A 250 24.57 4.88 -17.54
C GLU A 250 23.89 6.25 -17.53
N ASN A 251 23.36 6.68 -18.66
CA ASN A 251 22.66 7.96 -18.81
C ASN A 251 21.37 7.99 -17.99
N ALA A 252 20.61 6.89 -17.95
CA ALA A 252 19.42 6.79 -17.11
C ALA A 252 19.75 6.95 -15.63
N THR A 253 20.78 6.26 -15.14
CA THR A 253 21.21 6.34 -13.75
C THR A 253 21.75 7.74 -13.41
N LEU A 254 22.54 8.32 -14.30
CA LEU A 254 23.06 9.68 -14.18
C LEU A 254 21.91 10.69 -14.10
N LEU A 255 20.92 10.60 -14.98
CA LEU A 255 19.75 11.49 -14.98
C LEU A 255 18.99 11.41 -13.66
N LEU A 256 18.68 10.19 -13.20
CA LEU A 256 17.93 9.97 -11.95
C LEU A 256 18.70 10.51 -10.73
N ALA A 257 20.02 10.32 -10.70
CA ALA A 257 20.87 10.87 -9.64
C ALA A 257 20.85 12.41 -9.65
N ARG A 258 21.11 13.03 -10.81
CA ARG A 258 21.14 14.50 -10.93
C ARG A 258 19.80 15.16 -10.69
N ALA A 259 18.70 14.58 -11.15
CA ALA A 259 17.36 15.06 -10.83
C ALA A 259 17.10 15.01 -9.31
N GLY A 260 17.62 13.99 -8.62
CA GLY A 260 17.58 13.86 -7.17
C GLY A 260 18.29 15.00 -6.44
N ASP A 261 19.48 15.42 -6.90
CA ASP A 261 20.24 16.52 -6.31
C ASP A 261 19.42 17.83 -6.29
N PHE A 262 18.63 18.08 -7.35
CA PHE A 262 17.79 19.27 -7.46
C PHE A 262 16.56 19.27 -6.55
N LEU A 263 16.25 18.18 -5.83
CA LEU A 263 15.18 18.18 -4.83
C LEU A 263 15.47 19.12 -3.65
N GLU A 264 16.74 19.50 -3.43
CA GLU A 264 17.12 20.56 -2.48
C GLU A 264 16.60 21.95 -2.89
N ARG A 265 16.38 22.15 -4.20
CA ARG A 265 15.78 23.36 -4.76
C ARG A 265 14.27 23.26 -4.95
N GLY A 266 13.68 22.11 -4.64
CA GLY A 266 12.24 21.86 -4.64
C GLY A 266 11.77 20.89 -5.73
N GLY A 267 10.60 20.30 -5.52
CA GLY A 267 10.04 19.25 -6.39
C GLY A 267 9.84 19.70 -7.85
N GLY A 268 9.38 20.93 -8.08
CA GLY A 268 9.21 21.46 -9.43
C GLY A 268 10.52 21.58 -10.21
N ALA A 269 11.60 22.02 -9.56
CA ALA A 269 12.92 22.12 -10.18
C ALA A 269 13.45 20.73 -10.56
N ALA A 270 13.44 19.79 -9.61
CA ALA A 270 13.85 18.41 -9.85
C ALA A 270 13.05 17.73 -10.98
N MET A 271 11.73 17.97 -11.03
CA MET A 271 10.87 17.42 -12.08
C MET A 271 11.21 17.99 -13.46
N HIS A 272 11.47 19.29 -13.55
CA HIS A 272 11.91 19.91 -14.79
C HIS A 272 13.29 19.40 -15.23
N VAL A 273 14.22 19.18 -14.29
CA VAL A 273 15.53 18.57 -14.58
C VAL A 273 15.36 17.14 -15.10
N LEU A 274 14.48 16.34 -14.50
CA LEU A 274 14.19 14.98 -14.97
C LEU A 274 13.71 14.97 -16.42
N VAL A 275 12.74 15.82 -16.76
CA VAL A 275 12.15 15.86 -18.11
C VAL A 275 13.12 16.43 -19.14
N ALA A 276 13.68 17.63 -18.88
CA ALA A 276 14.59 18.28 -19.82
C ALA A 276 15.93 17.54 -19.94
N GLY A 277 16.42 16.97 -18.84
CA GLY A 277 17.67 16.21 -18.82
C GLY A 277 17.59 14.94 -19.66
N GLY A 278 16.43 14.28 -19.71
CA GLY A 278 16.20 13.14 -20.60
C GLY A 278 16.32 13.51 -22.09
N GLU A 279 15.79 14.67 -22.49
CA GLU A 279 15.93 15.18 -23.86
C GLU A 279 17.39 15.52 -24.20
N ILE A 280 18.11 16.14 -23.26
CA ILE A 280 19.52 16.50 -23.45
C ILE A 280 20.39 15.25 -23.58
N LEU A 281 20.22 14.26 -22.70
CA LEU A 281 20.98 13.01 -22.78
C LEU A 281 20.68 12.21 -24.04
N ARG A 282 19.47 12.34 -24.60
CA ARG A 282 19.13 11.74 -25.90
C ARG A 282 19.82 12.42 -27.06
N THR A 283 19.99 13.74 -27.02
CA THR A 283 20.37 14.50 -28.21
C THR A 283 21.81 14.99 -28.20
N VAL A 284 22.32 15.42 -27.04
CA VAL A 284 23.69 15.94 -26.87
C VAL A 284 24.22 15.50 -25.49
N PRO A 285 24.45 14.19 -25.26
CA PRO A 285 24.84 13.66 -23.95
C PRO A 285 26.13 14.29 -23.39
N GLU A 286 27.08 14.67 -24.24
CA GLU A 286 28.32 15.33 -23.86
C GLU A 286 28.11 16.71 -23.20
N ALA A 287 26.98 17.38 -23.49
CA ALA A 287 26.65 18.68 -22.91
C ALA A 287 25.92 18.56 -21.56
N PHE A 288 25.50 17.36 -21.15
CA PHE A 288 24.63 17.17 -19.99
C PHE A 288 25.26 17.67 -18.69
N ASN A 289 26.53 17.34 -18.42
CA ASN A 289 27.20 17.79 -17.19
C ASN A 289 27.38 19.31 -17.17
N ALA A 290 27.77 19.92 -18.30
CA ALA A 290 27.88 21.37 -18.41
C ALA A 290 26.53 22.07 -18.23
N TRP A 291 25.44 21.46 -18.72
CA TRP A 291 24.09 21.94 -18.48
C TRP A 291 23.70 21.85 -17.00
N ILE A 292 24.00 20.74 -16.32
CA ILE A 292 23.79 20.60 -14.86
C ILE A 292 24.56 21.68 -14.07
N ASP A 293 25.82 21.93 -14.41
CA ASP A 293 26.63 22.96 -13.75
C ASP A 293 26.02 24.36 -13.94
N LEU A 294 25.54 24.66 -15.15
CA LEU A 294 24.85 25.90 -15.46
C LEU A 294 23.55 26.04 -14.66
N LEU A 295 22.77 24.96 -14.52
CA LEU A 295 21.56 24.96 -13.70
C LEU A 295 21.87 25.28 -12.23
N TRP A 296 22.96 24.75 -11.68
CA TRP A 296 23.38 25.07 -10.31
C TRP A 296 23.77 26.54 -10.16
N ALA A 297 24.50 27.11 -11.14
CA ALA A 297 24.81 28.54 -11.14
C ALA A 297 23.54 29.40 -11.21
N VAL A 298 22.58 29.05 -12.07
CA VAL A 298 21.29 29.75 -12.13
C VAL A 298 20.48 29.60 -10.84
N ALA A 299 20.55 28.43 -10.19
CA ALA A 299 19.86 28.16 -8.93
C ALA A 299 20.33 29.06 -7.78
N GLU A 300 21.55 29.61 -7.82
CA GLU A 300 22.02 30.62 -6.87
C GLU A 300 21.19 31.92 -6.93
N HIS A 301 20.63 32.23 -8.10
CA HIS A 301 19.76 33.40 -8.29
C HIS A 301 18.29 33.13 -7.93
N GLY A 302 17.97 31.91 -7.45
CA GLY A 302 16.66 31.55 -6.90
C GLY A 302 15.87 30.56 -7.76
N ASN A 303 14.92 29.87 -7.12
CA ASN A 303 14.15 28.78 -7.74
C ASN A 303 13.29 29.25 -8.93
N ALA A 304 12.80 30.48 -8.90
CA ALA A 304 12.03 31.04 -10.01
C ALA A 304 12.89 31.22 -11.27
N ALA A 305 14.13 31.71 -11.11
CA ALA A 305 15.09 31.85 -12.19
C ALA A 305 15.48 30.47 -12.74
N LEU A 306 15.73 29.49 -11.86
CA LEU A 306 15.99 28.11 -12.25
C LEU A 306 14.84 27.50 -13.06
N VAL A 307 13.61 27.57 -12.56
CA VAL A 307 12.45 27.00 -13.28
C VAL A 307 12.24 27.73 -14.61
N ALA A 308 12.35 29.06 -14.65
CA ALA A 308 12.25 29.81 -15.89
C ALA A 308 13.34 29.42 -16.89
N PHE A 309 14.57 29.24 -16.43
CA PHE A 309 15.70 28.83 -17.26
C PHE A 309 15.56 27.39 -17.77
N VAL A 310 15.13 26.44 -16.95
CA VAL A 310 14.88 25.06 -17.42
C VAL A 310 13.73 25.00 -18.42
N ARG A 311 12.68 25.82 -18.23
CA ARG A 311 11.57 25.93 -19.19
C ARG A 311 11.95 26.65 -20.49
N ALA A 312 12.90 27.57 -20.41
CA ALA A 312 13.45 28.30 -21.56
C ALA A 312 14.63 27.58 -22.22
N SER A 313 15.19 26.55 -21.56
CA SER A 313 16.15 25.64 -22.16
C SER A 313 15.46 25.09 -23.40
N PRO A 314 16.00 25.32 -24.61
CA PRO A 314 15.22 25.06 -25.80
C PRO A 314 14.87 23.58 -25.84
N ALA A 315 13.69 23.25 -26.36
CA ALA A 315 13.47 21.95 -26.98
C ALA A 315 14.45 21.90 -28.15
N LEU A 316 15.72 21.58 -27.87
CA LEU A 316 16.84 21.95 -28.74
C LEU A 316 16.77 21.27 -30.11
N PHE A 317 15.84 20.35 -30.31
CA PHE A 317 15.54 19.75 -31.61
C PHE A 317 14.03 19.44 -31.69
N THR A 318 13.19 20.38 -32.16
CA THR A 318 11.95 19.98 -32.86
C THR A 318 12.31 19.34 -34.18
#